data_AF-A0A950DCD8-F1
#
_entry.id   AF-A0A950DCD8-F1
#
_cell.length_a   1.000
_cell.length_b   1.000
_cell.length_c   1.000
_cell.angle_alpha   90.00
_cell.angle_beta   90.00
_cell.angle_gamma   90.00
#
_symmetry.space_group_name_H-M   'P 1'
#
loop_
_entity.id
_entity.type
_entity.pdbx_description
1 polymer ?
#
loop_
_entity_poly.entity_id
_entity_poly.type
_entity_poly.pdbx_seq_one_letter_code
_entity_poly.pdbx_strand_id
1 'polypeptide(L)' 'MSRVPSRMPVKLHKNVTLIRTSEPVLAEELLARKSLARLVLARLSENFLLVKPDEAEAAIDELRRMGHAPRIVR' A
#
# COMPACT_ATOMS: atom_id res chain seq x y z
N MET A 1 9.78 35.66 23.28
CA MET A 1 9.71 34.23 23.69
C MET A 1 9.57 33.39 22.43
N SER A 2 10.61 32.65 22.06
CA SER A 2 10.61 31.77 20.88
C SER A 2 9.72 30.56 21.15
N ARG A 3 8.67 30.38 20.36
CA ARG A 3 7.73 29.26 20.50
C ARG A 3 8.43 28.01 19.98
N VAL A 4 8.80 27.09 20.89
CA VAL A 4 9.33 25.77 20.51
C VAL A 4 8.30 25.10 19.58
N PRO A 5 8.69 24.64 18.38
CA PRO A 5 7.73 24.01 17.49
C PRO A 5 7.21 22.75 18.17
N SER A 6 5.88 22.67 18.34
CA SER A 6 5.23 21.46 18.85
C SER A 6 5.64 20.29 17.97
N ARG A 7 6.16 19.20 18.55
CA ARG A 7 6.55 18.00 17.81
C ARG A 7 5.42 17.59 16.88
N MET A 8 5.70 17.55 15.57
CA MET A 8 4.72 17.12 14.58
C MET A 8 4.40 15.64 14.81
N PRO A 9 3.12 15.26 14.98
CA PRO A 9 2.77 13.85 15.14
C PRO A 9 3.08 13.11 13.83
N VAL A 10 4.01 12.16 13.90
CA VAL A 10 4.41 11.33 12.77
C VAL A 10 3.97 9.88 13.00
N LYS A 11 3.48 9.23 11.95
CA LYS A 11 3.25 7.78 11.93
C LYS A 11 4.41 7.13 11.20
N LEU A 12 5.14 6.26 11.90
CA LEU A 12 6.24 5.49 11.33
C LEU A 12 5.78 4.05 11.10
N HIS A 13 5.79 3.62 9.84
CA HIS A 13 5.57 2.23 9.46
C HIS A 13 6.90 1.64 8.99
N LYS A 14 7.28 0.48 9.53
CA LYS A 14 8.47 -0.28 9.12
C LYS A 14 8.03 -1.55 8.40
N ASN A 15 8.89 -2.08 7.52
CA ASN A 15 8.66 -3.34 6.80
C ASN A 15 7.34 -3.36 6.00
N VAL A 16 7.02 -2.23 5.35
CA VAL A 16 5.88 -2.14 4.43
C VAL A 16 6.24 -2.74 3.07
N THR A 17 5.30 -3.44 2.46
CA THR A 17 5.45 -3.97 1.11
C THR A 17 4.90 -2.99 0.08
N LEU A 18 5.56 -2.90 -1.08
CA LEU A 18 5.11 -2.08 -2.19
C LEU A 18 4.45 -2.94 -3.27
N ILE A 19 3.24 -2.57 -3.67
CA ILE A 19 2.64 -3.04 -4.92
C ILE A 19 2.88 -1.96 -5.96
N ARG A 20 3.58 -2.34 -7.04
CA ARG A 20 3.72 -1.49 -8.23
C ARG A 20 2.70 -1.94 -9.28
N THR A 21 1.86 -1.03 -9.74
CA THR A 21 0.99 -1.24 -10.89
C THR A 21 1.65 -0.77 -12.19
N SER A 22 1.24 -1.34 -13.32
CA SER A 22 1.68 -0.89 -14.64
C SER A 22 1.14 0.51 -14.97
N GLU A 23 -0.10 0.77 -14.58
CA GLU A 23 -0.84 1.98 -14.90
C GLU A 23 -1.55 2.56 -13.65
N PRO A 24 -1.82 3.89 -13.61
CA PRO A 24 -2.51 4.54 -12.50
C PRO A 24 -3.93 4.02 -12.27
N VAL A 25 -4.67 3.76 -13.35
CA VAL A 25 -6.05 3.25 -13.30
C VAL A 25 -6.13 1.93 -12.55
N LEU A 26 -5.17 1.03 -12.78
CA LEU A 26 -5.14 -0.25 -12.10
C LEU A 26 -4.99 -0.06 -10.58
N ALA A 27 -4.20 0.91 -10.11
CA ALA A 27 -4.09 1.18 -8.68
C ALA A 27 -5.43 1.61 -8.07
N GLU A 28 -6.26 2.34 -8.82
CA GLU A 28 -7.59 2.77 -8.40
C GLU A 28 -8.58 1.61 -8.39
N GLU A 29 -8.54 0.75 -9.41
CA GLU A 29 -9.34 -0.47 -9.46
C GLU A 29 -9.02 -1.41 -8.29
N LEU A 30 -7.73 -1.56 -7.95
CA LEU A 30 -7.29 -2.33 -6.79
C LEU A 30 -7.80 -1.73 -5.48
N LEU A 31 -7.81 -0.40 -5.34
CA LEU A 31 -8.34 0.30 -4.16
C LEU A 31 -9.87 0.30 -4.08
N ALA A 32 -10.58 0.20 -5.20
CA ALA A 32 -12.04 0.07 -5.23
C ALA A 32 -12.51 -1.28 -4.67
N ARG A 33 -11.62 -2.28 -4.63
CA ARG A 33 -11.90 -3.62 -4.11
C ARG A 33 -11.68 -3.66 -2.61
N LYS A 34 -12.78 -3.74 -1.85
CA LYS A 34 -12.76 -3.72 -0.37
C LYS A 34 -11.81 -4.76 0.25
N SER A 35 -11.69 -5.93 -0.37
CA SER A 35 -10.83 -7.03 0.09
C SER A 35 -9.34 -6.70 0.05
N LEU A 36 -8.90 -5.95 -0.96
CA LEU A 36 -7.51 -5.49 -1.09
C LEU A 36 -7.29 -4.15 -0.38
N ALA A 37 -8.24 -3.22 -0.48
CA ALA A 37 -8.16 -1.90 0.15
C ALA A 37 -7.93 -1.95 1.66
N ARG A 38 -8.50 -2.95 2.36
CA ARG A 38 -8.26 -3.18 3.80
C ARG A 38 -6.82 -3.56 4.15
N LEU A 39 -6.07 -4.10 3.18
CA LEU A 39 -4.66 -4.52 3.35
C LEU A 39 -3.70 -3.38 3.00
N VAL A 40 -4.17 -2.38 2.25
CA VAL A 40 -3.41 -1.19 1.88
C VAL A 40 -3.40 -0.20 3.04
N LEU A 41 -2.22 0.33 3.33
CA LEU A 41 -1.97 1.41 4.28
C LEU A 41 -2.23 2.78 3.64
N ALA A 42 -1.66 3.01 2.45
CA ALA A 42 -1.81 4.26 1.70
C ALA A 42 -1.35 4.10 0.23
N ARG A 43 -1.72 5.06 -0.62
CA ARG A 43 -1.12 5.24 -1.96
C ARG A 43 0.08 6.17 -1.84
N LEU A 44 1.28 5.68 -2.16
CA LEU A 44 2.53 6.46 -2.10
C LEU A 44 2.67 7.39 -3.31
N SER A 45 2.28 6.88 -4.48
CA SER A 45 2.17 7.66 -5.72
C SER A 45 1.18 6.97 -6.66
N GLU A 46 0.98 7.50 -7.87
CA GLU A 46 -0.01 7.00 -8.83
C GLU A 46 0.06 5.48 -9.03
N ASN A 47 1.26 4.91 -9.11
CA ASN A 47 1.43 3.48 -9.42
C ASN A 47 1.90 2.66 -8.22
N PHE A 48 1.99 3.23 -7.02
CA PHE A 48 2.56 2.57 -5.86
C PHE A 48 1.60 2.58 -4.67
N LEU A 49 1.23 1.37 -4.23
CA LEU A 49 0.43 1.14 -3.03
C LEU A 49 1.32 0.57 -1.93
N LEU A 50 1.19 1.11 -0.73
CA LEU A 50 1.82 0.60 0.49
C LEU A 50 0.90 -0.41 1.13
N VAL A 51 1.33 -1.66 1.24
CA VAL A 51 0.62 -2.70 2.01
C VAL A 51 1.02 -2.57 3.47
N LYS A 52 0.08 -2.84 4.36
CA LYS A 52 0.32 -2.91 5.80
C LYS A 52 1.44 -3.94 6.09
N PRO A 53 2.25 -3.70 7.14
CA PRO A 53 3.20 -4.71 7.60
C PRO A 53 2.48 -6.04 7.86
N ASP A 54 3.16 -7.15 7.58
CA ASP A 54 2.68 -8.53 7.80
C ASP A 54 1.49 -8.98 6.92
N GLU A 55 0.90 -8.10 6.11
CA GLU A 55 -0.23 -8.40 5.21
C GLU A 55 0.21 -8.68 3.76
N ALA A 56 1.51 -8.83 3.52
CA ALA A 56 2.09 -8.99 2.19
C ALA A 56 1.58 -10.26 1.48
N GLU A 57 1.62 -11.40 2.17
CA GLU A 57 1.15 -12.68 1.62
C GLU A 57 -0.36 -12.65 1.36
N ALA A 58 -1.14 -12.06 2.28
CA ALA A 58 -2.58 -11.89 2.10
C ALA A 58 -2.91 -11.02 0.88
N ALA A 59 -2.12 -9.96 0.63
CA ALA A 59 -2.28 -9.11 -0.55
C ALA A 59 -1.91 -9.85 -1.85
N ILE A 60 -0.85 -10.68 -1.83
CA ILE A 60 -0.48 -11.53 -2.97
C ILE A 60 -1.60 -12.52 -3.30
N ASP A 61 -2.18 -13.17 -2.29
CA ASP A 61 -3.26 -14.14 -2.47
C ASP A 61 -4.55 -13.49 -2.96
N GLU A 62 -4.87 -12.28 -2.47
CA GLU A 62 -5.99 -11.50 -2.99
C GLU A 62 -5.79 -11.14 -4.46
N LEU A 63 -4.60 -10.65 -4.84
CA LEU A 63 -4.28 -10.31 -6.23
C LEU A 63 -4.41 -11.53 -7.15
N ARG A 64 -3.93 -12.70 -6.71
CA ARG A 64 -4.10 -13.97 -7.44
C ARG A 64 -5.57 -14.36 -7.59
N ARG A 65 -6.36 -14.24 -6.52
CA ARG A 65 -7.82 -14.52 -6.56
C ARG A 65 -8.55 -13.57 -7.50
N MET A 66 -8.06 -12.36 -7.68
CA MET A 66 -8.59 -11.38 -8.64
C MET A 66 -8.16 -11.67 -10.10
N GLY A 67 -7.34 -12.70 -10.34
CA GLY A 67 -6.84 -13.05 -11.67
C GLY A 67 -5.59 -12.28 -12.11
N HIS A 68 -4.99 -11.49 -11.21
CA HIS A 68 -3.70 -10.86 -11.47
C HIS A 68 -2.54 -11.84 -11.26
N ALA A 69 -1.45 -11.63 -11.99
CA ALA A 69 -0.21 -12.38 -11.84
C ALA A 69 0.90 -11.48 -11.25
N PRO A 70 0.93 -11.27 -9.91
CA PRO A 70 1.92 -10.41 -9.29
C PRO A 70 3.34 -11.00 -9.42
N ARG A 71 4.27 -10.18 -9.92
CA ARG A 71 5.70 -10.51 -9.91
C ARG A 71 6.31 -10.14 -8.57
N ILE A 72 6.81 -11.14 -7.85
CA ILE A 72 7.45 -10.95 -6.54
C ILE A 72 8.92 -10.61 -6.75
N VAL A 73 9.35 -9.48 -6.19
CA VAL A 73 10.75 -9.03 -6.14
C VAL A 73 11.12 -8.90 -4.67
N ARG A 74 12.18 -9.60 -4.24
CA ARG A 74 12.70 -9.57 -2.85
C ARG A 74 14.02 -8.82 -2.82
#